data_AF-A0A8T5EU58-F1
#
_entry.id   AF-A0A8T5EU58-F1
#
_cell.length_a   1.000
_cell.length_b   1.000
_cell.length_c   1.000
_cell.angle_alpha   90.00
_cell.angle_beta   90.00
_cell.angle_gamma   90.00
#
_symmetry.space_group_name_H-M   'P 1'
#
loop_
_entity.id
_entity.type
_entity.pdbx_description
1 polymer ?
#
loop_
_entity_poly.entity_id
_entity_poly.type
_entity_poly.pdbx_seq_one_letter_code
_entity_poly.pdbx_strand_id
1 'polypeptide(L)'
;MAVSDTSKFKVAATGVIPFAFVIVMMLYIFGPGADLLDFGVALPEVTIEKVDFIDSEIQATVRNTGPIPVQIAIADVNDRIQPAAVEPDGFLDRYETALVRIPFEWNESEPYRIGITIDDGTRFEKEIESAAFALEFTLDLAIFFAIIGTYVGIIPVMIGLLWLPFIRRISRSKYHFFLALTVGLLLFLGIDAIEEAIDVSNENLAGSFNGILLTATVVVISFIGLYYAGQKLIDRADSS
;
A
#
# COMPACT_ATOMS: atom_id res chain seq x y z
N MET A 1 -5.12 -45.47 37.65
CA MET A 1 -5.84 -44.35 37.01
C MET A 1 -5.96 -43.26 38.07
N ALA A 2 -5.00 -42.33 38.13
CA ALA A 2 -4.96 -41.29 39.16
C ALA A 2 -5.26 -39.94 38.48
N VAL A 3 -6.49 -39.46 38.66
CA VAL A 3 -6.90 -38.12 38.26
C VAL A 3 -6.44 -37.19 39.37
N SER A 4 -5.43 -36.37 39.10
CA SER A 4 -4.94 -35.37 40.06
C SER A 4 -5.97 -34.25 40.18
N ASP A 5 -6.53 -34.06 41.38
CA ASP A 5 -7.36 -32.89 41.71
C ASP A 5 -6.51 -31.62 41.65
N THR A 6 -6.44 -31.01 40.46
CA THR A 6 -5.87 -29.67 40.30
C THR A 6 -6.81 -28.70 40.99
N SER A 7 -6.43 -28.28 42.21
CA SER A 7 -7.18 -27.34 43.03
C SER A 7 -7.71 -26.18 42.18
N LYS A 8 -9.04 -25.97 42.19
CA LYS A 8 -9.73 -24.88 41.45
C LYS A 8 -9.09 -23.50 41.68
N PHE A 9 -8.44 -23.32 42.83
CA PHE A 9 -7.64 -22.15 43.17
C PHE A 9 -6.38 -21.99 42.32
N LYS A 10 -5.64 -23.08 42.04
CA LYS A 10 -4.46 -23.04 41.14
C LYS A 10 -4.87 -22.67 39.72
N VAL A 11 -5.99 -23.20 39.24
CA VAL A 11 -6.53 -22.91 37.89
C VAL A 11 -7.02 -21.45 37.79
N ALA A 12 -7.73 -20.96 38.82
CA ALA A 12 -8.15 -19.56 38.89
C ALA A 12 -6.95 -18.60 39.01
N ALA A 13 -5.95 -18.94 39.82
CA ALA A 13 -4.72 -18.16 39.97
C ALA A 13 -3.95 -18.08 38.65
N THR A 14 -3.80 -19.19 37.91
CA THR A 14 -3.17 -19.18 36.58
C THR A 14 -3.92 -18.34 35.55
N GLY A 15 -5.24 -18.17 35.71
CA GLY A 15 -6.03 -17.28 34.87
C GLY A 15 -5.88 -15.79 35.23
N VAL A 16 -5.74 -15.45 36.51
CA VAL A 16 -5.66 -14.06 37.00
C VAL A 16 -4.25 -13.48 36.92
N ILE A 17 -3.21 -14.30 37.09
CA ILE A 17 -1.81 -13.86 37.07
C ILE A 17 -1.44 -13.09 35.78
N PRO A 18 -1.78 -13.54 34.57
CA PRO A 18 -1.49 -12.79 33.34
C PRO A 18 -2.13 -11.40 33.32
N PHE A 19 -3.38 -11.27 33.77
CA PHE A 19 -4.06 -9.97 33.82
C PHE A 19 -3.43 -9.04 34.86
N ALA A 20 -3.11 -9.57 36.05
CA ALA A 20 -2.41 -8.80 37.07
C ALA A 20 -1.04 -8.33 36.57
N PHE A 21 -0.31 -9.19 35.85
CA PHE A 21 0.95 -8.84 35.24
C PHE A 21 0.80 -7.76 34.17
N VAL A 22 -0.19 -7.87 33.28
CA VAL A 22 -0.49 -6.83 32.28
C VAL A 22 -0.85 -5.50 32.95
N ILE A 23 -1.64 -5.51 34.02
CA ILE A 23 -1.98 -4.30 34.78
C ILE A 23 -0.72 -3.67 35.40
N VAL A 24 0.13 -4.47 36.05
CA VAL A 24 1.39 -3.98 36.64
C VAL A 24 2.31 -3.41 35.54
N MET A 25 2.39 -4.08 34.40
CA MET A 25 3.15 -3.62 33.25
C MET A 25 2.60 -2.29 32.70
N MET A 26 1.28 -2.15 32.57
CA MET A 26 0.66 -0.87 32.19
C MET A 26 0.97 0.23 33.20
N LEU A 27 0.83 -0.03 34.50
CA LEU A 27 1.13 0.95 35.55
C LEU A 27 2.60 1.37 35.56
N TYR A 28 3.52 0.45 35.24
CA TYR A 28 4.93 0.77 35.09
C TYR A 28 5.18 1.62 33.83
N ILE A 29 4.68 1.19 32.66
CA ILE A 29 4.88 1.88 31.38
C ILE A 29 4.28 3.30 31.37
N PHE A 30 3.06 3.48 31.90
CA PHE A 30 2.41 4.79 31.96
C PHE A 30 2.77 5.61 33.21
N GLY A 31 3.61 5.07 34.10
CA GLY A 31 4.11 5.74 35.29
C GLY A 31 5.62 5.96 35.23
N PRO A 32 6.42 5.26 36.05
CA PRO A 32 7.87 5.47 36.13
C PRO A 32 8.65 5.06 34.88
N GLY A 33 8.08 4.22 34.01
CA GLY A 33 8.65 3.84 32.72
C GLY A 33 8.24 4.77 31.58
N ALA A 34 7.42 5.79 31.83
CA ALA A 34 6.94 6.71 30.79
C ALA A 34 8.08 7.52 30.17
N ASP A 35 9.13 7.82 30.95
CA ASP A 35 10.34 8.49 30.45
C ASP A 35 11.09 7.62 29.42
N LEU A 36 10.92 6.29 29.44
CA LEU A 36 11.45 5.40 28.40
C LEU A 36 10.64 5.47 27.09
N LEU A 37 9.45 6.07 27.14
CA LEU A 37 8.60 6.36 26.00
C LEU A 37 8.68 7.83 25.55
N ASP A 38 9.64 8.60 26.06
CA ASP A 38 9.90 9.94 25.54
C ASP A 38 10.57 9.83 24.16
N PHE A 39 9.73 9.84 23.12
CA PHE A 39 10.16 9.79 21.72
C PHE A 39 10.76 11.11 21.22
N GLY A 40 10.96 12.09 22.11
CA GLY A 40 11.48 13.40 21.79
C GLY A 40 10.40 14.35 21.28
N VAL A 41 10.84 15.42 20.60
CA VAL A 41 9.94 16.41 20.04
C VAL A 41 9.26 15.88 18.78
N ALA A 42 7.95 16.09 18.71
CA ALA A 42 7.16 15.85 17.51
C ALA A 42 7.73 16.67 16.35
N LEU A 43 8.12 16.00 15.27
CA LEU A 43 8.56 16.63 14.04
C LEU A 43 7.36 16.87 13.11
N PRO A 44 7.39 17.94 12.28
CA PRO A 44 6.39 18.10 11.24
C PRO A 44 6.58 17.04 10.17
N GLU A 45 5.48 16.63 9.56
CA GLU A 45 5.51 15.65 8.47
C GLU A 45 4.42 15.99 7.47
N VAL A 46 4.81 16.16 6.21
CA VAL A 46 3.93 16.48 5.11
C VAL A 46 4.17 15.49 3.99
N THR A 47 3.10 14.87 3.49
CA THR A 47 3.16 13.99 2.33
C THR A 47 2.50 14.63 1.13
N ILE A 48 3.18 14.60 -0.02
CA ILE A 48 2.60 14.95 -1.31
C ILE A 48 1.95 13.68 -1.88
N GLU A 49 0.63 13.56 -1.74
CA GLU A 49 -0.10 12.34 -2.11
C GLU A 49 -0.16 12.18 -3.63
N LYS A 50 -0.57 13.25 -4.32
CA LYS A 50 -0.86 13.24 -5.75
C LYS A 50 -0.26 14.46 -6.42
N VAL A 51 0.28 14.28 -7.62
CA VAL A 51 0.73 15.37 -8.48
C VAL A 51 0.03 15.21 -9.83
N ASP A 52 -0.82 16.18 -10.17
CA ASP A 52 -1.49 16.24 -11.47
C ASP A 52 -0.86 17.32 -12.34
N PHE A 53 -0.61 16.97 -13.59
CA PHE A 53 -0.07 17.88 -14.60
C PHE A 53 -1.21 18.31 -15.53
N ILE A 54 -1.59 19.60 -15.48
CA ILE A 54 -2.76 20.14 -16.17
C ILE A 54 -2.37 21.44 -16.88
N ASP A 55 -2.51 21.48 -18.20
CA ASP A 55 -2.20 22.66 -19.02
C ASP A 55 -0.82 23.27 -18.69
N SER A 56 -0.78 24.47 -18.10
CA SER A 56 0.45 25.16 -17.66
C SER A 56 0.54 25.25 -16.13
N GLU A 57 0.05 24.23 -15.44
CA GLU A 57 -0.01 24.14 -13.99
C GLU A 57 0.35 22.73 -13.51
N ILE A 58 1.10 22.67 -12.41
CA ILE A 58 1.32 21.45 -11.63
C ILE A 58 0.50 21.57 -10.36
N GLN A 59 -0.40 20.62 -10.12
CA GLN A 59 -1.27 20.58 -8.95
C GLN A 59 -0.81 19.48 -8.00
N ALA A 60 -0.30 19.86 -6.83
CA ALA A 60 0.14 18.93 -5.80
C ALA A 60 -0.88 18.85 -4.67
N THR A 61 -1.42 17.66 -4.40
CA THR A 61 -2.27 17.40 -3.23
C THR A 61 -1.38 17.06 -2.05
N VAL A 62 -1.43 17.89 -1.02
CA VAL A 62 -0.53 17.86 0.13
C VAL A 62 -1.32 17.55 1.40
N ARG A 63 -0.89 16.57 2.18
CA ARG A 63 -1.52 16.20 3.46
C ARG A 63 -0.53 16.35 4.62
N ASN A 64 -0.99 16.91 5.73
CA ASN A 64 -0.24 16.87 6.99
C ASN A 64 -0.39 15.48 7.64
N THR A 65 0.67 14.67 7.59
CA THR A 65 0.70 13.35 8.24
C THR A 65 1.28 13.41 9.66
N GLY A 66 1.90 14.53 10.00
CA GLY A 66 2.56 14.76 11.27
C GLY A 66 1.59 14.97 12.44
N PRO A 67 2.09 14.87 13.67
CA PRO A 67 1.29 15.09 14.89
C PRO A 67 0.99 16.57 15.17
N ILE A 68 1.69 17.50 14.51
CA ILE A 68 1.59 18.95 14.74
C ILE A 68 1.01 19.67 13.51
N PRO A 69 0.28 20.78 13.71
CA PRO A 69 -0.18 21.61 12.59
C PRO A 69 1.01 22.29 11.90
N VAL A 70 0.90 22.51 10.59
CA VAL A 70 1.97 23.10 9.76
C VAL A 70 1.42 24.18 8.85
N GLN A 71 2.28 25.13 8.44
CA GLN A 71 1.93 26.12 7.44
C GLN A 71 2.80 25.97 6.20
N ILE A 72 2.19 25.81 5.03
CA ILE A 72 2.88 25.80 3.73
C ILE A 72 3.38 27.22 3.44
N ALA A 73 4.69 27.36 3.27
CA ALA A 73 5.33 28.65 3.04
C ALA A 73 5.73 28.83 1.57
N ILE A 74 6.32 27.79 0.96
CA ILE A 74 6.90 27.87 -0.38
C ILE A 74 6.65 26.55 -1.12
N ALA A 75 6.41 26.64 -2.43
CA ALA A 75 6.47 25.50 -3.34
C ALA A 75 7.57 25.72 -4.38
N ASP A 76 8.24 24.64 -4.77
CA ASP A 76 9.29 24.65 -5.77
C ASP A 76 9.16 23.47 -6.76
N VAL A 77 9.64 23.70 -7.98
CA VAL A 77 9.72 22.68 -9.03
C VAL A 77 11.16 22.62 -9.51
N ASN A 78 11.80 21.45 -9.38
CA ASN A 78 13.22 21.26 -9.67
C ASN A 78 14.11 22.29 -8.93
N ASP A 79 13.83 22.47 -7.62
CA ASP A 79 14.51 23.42 -6.72
C ASP A 79 14.36 24.89 -7.13
N ARG A 80 13.39 25.20 -8.01
CA ARG A 80 13.05 26.57 -8.41
C ARG A 80 11.74 26.98 -7.75
N ILE A 81 11.81 27.99 -6.90
CA ILE A 81 10.66 28.56 -6.21
C ILE A 81 9.66 29.13 -7.22
N GLN A 82 8.39 28.77 -7.06
CA GLN A 82 7.28 29.25 -7.87
C GLN A 82 6.22 29.94 -7.01
N PRO A 83 5.49 30.93 -7.56
CA PRO A 83 4.41 31.59 -6.85
C PRO A 83 3.16 30.70 -6.85
N ALA A 84 3.15 29.69 -5.98
CA ALA A 84 2.04 28.75 -5.86
C ALA A 84 0.87 29.32 -5.05
N ALA A 85 -0.35 28.98 -5.46
CA ALA A 85 -1.55 29.20 -4.66
C ALA A 85 -1.86 27.94 -3.84
N VAL A 86 -2.38 28.11 -2.62
CA VAL A 86 -2.76 26.99 -1.75
C VAL A 86 -4.24 27.12 -1.41
N GLU A 87 -5.01 26.07 -1.69
CA GLU A 87 -6.45 26.01 -1.45
C GLU A 87 -6.78 24.85 -0.49
N PRO A 88 -7.67 25.03 0.50
CA PRO A 88 -8.43 26.24 0.82
C PRO A 88 -7.59 27.34 1.50
N ASP A 89 -6.61 26.96 2.31
CA ASP A 89 -5.63 27.84 2.94
C ASP A 89 -4.30 27.11 3.15
N GLY A 90 -3.25 27.88 3.46
CA GLY A 90 -1.90 27.35 3.65
C GLY A 90 -1.67 26.70 5.02
N PHE A 91 -2.65 26.70 5.91
CA PHE A 91 -2.54 26.11 7.25
C PHE A 91 -3.19 24.73 7.23
N LEU A 92 -2.47 23.72 7.73
CA LEU A 92 -2.93 22.34 7.73
C LEU A 92 -2.91 21.78 9.16
N ASP A 93 -4.10 21.56 9.74
CA ASP A 93 -4.21 20.71 10.92
C ASP A 93 -3.87 19.25 10.57
N ARG A 94 -3.70 18.43 11.60
CA ARG A 94 -3.34 17.02 11.42
C ARG A 94 -4.37 16.30 10.54
N TYR A 95 -3.87 15.61 9.53
CA TYR A 95 -4.62 14.89 8.49
C TYR A 95 -5.43 15.74 7.52
N GLU A 96 -5.35 17.07 7.62
CA GLU A 96 -5.93 17.96 6.62
C GLU A 96 -5.13 17.92 5.32
N THR A 97 -5.82 18.28 4.24
CA THR A 97 -5.29 18.25 2.89
C THR A 97 -5.50 19.62 2.24
N ALA A 98 -4.48 20.10 1.55
CA ALA A 98 -4.55 21.28 0.71
C ALA A 98 -4.09 20.95 -0.72
N LEU A 99 -4.63 21.70 -1.68
CA LEU A 99 -4.21 21.70 -3.07
C LEU A 99 -3.23 22.84 -3.29
N VAL A 100 -2.00 22.51 -3.66
CA VAL A 100 -0.96 23.47 -4.03
C VAL A 100 -0.90 23.57 -5.55
N ARG A 101 -1.34 24.70 -6.06
CA ARG A 101 -1.46 25.08 -7.46
C ARG A 101 -0.21 25.85 -7.91
N ILE A 102 0.66 25.19 -8.66
CA ILE A 102 1.97 25.73 -9.05
C ILE A 102 1.93 26.11 -10.54
N PRO A 103 1.95 27.41 -10.90
CA PRO A 103 2.00 27.81 -12.30
C PRO A 103 3.35 27.43 -12.90
N PHE A 104 3.37 26.45 -13.80
CA PHE A 104 4.58 25.90 -14.39
C PHE A 104 4.29 25.25 -15.74
N GLU A 105 5.03 25.65 -16.77
CA GLU A 105 4.99 24.99 -18.09
C GLU A 105 5.80 23.68 -18.01
N TRP A 106 5.12 22.55 -18.16
CA TRP A 106 5.71 21.22 -18.09
C TRP A 106 5.65 20.53 -19.46
N ASN A 107 6.51 19.54 -19.66
CA ASN A 107 6.56 18.71 -20.85
C ASN A 107 6.26 17.25 -20.47
N GLU A 108 5.57 16.54 -21.36
CA GLU A 108 5.29 15.12 -21.19
C GLU A 108 6.59 14.30 -21.19
N SER A 109 6.63 13.26 -20.36
CA SER A 109 7.76 12.33 -20.20
C SER A 109 9.05 12.96 -19.67
N GLU A 110 8.97 14.15 -19.07
CA GLU A 110 10.07 14.74 -18.31
C GLU A 110 9.96 14.43 -16.81
N PRO A 111 11.09 14.17 -16.13
CA PRO A 111 11.11 14.02 -14.68
C PRO A 111 10.98 15.38 -14.00
N TYR A 112 10.21 15.43 -12.91
CA TYR A 112 10.06 16.62 -12.07
C TYR A 112 10.19 16.28 -10.60
N ARG A 113 10.79 17.19 -9.84
CA ARG A 113 10.86 17.13 -8.38
C ARG A 113 10.03 18.27 -7.82
N ILE A 114 8.93 17.93 -7.15
CA ILE A 114 8.03 18.90 -6.54
C ILE A 114 8.39 19.00 -5.07
N GLY A 115 8.78 20.20 -4.64
CA GLY A 115 9.13 20.50 -3.26
C GLY A 115 8.09 21.39 -2.59
N ILE A 116 7.75 21.08 -1.35
CA ILE A 116 6.89 21.87 -0.47
C ILE A 116 7.69 22.18 0.79
N THR A 117 7.90 23.46 1.06
CA THR A 117 8.61 23.94 2.26
C THR A 117 7.61 24.58 3.20
N ILE A 118 7.64 24.16 4.47
CA ILE A 118 6.79 24.69 5.53
C ILE A 118 7.44 25.88 6.24
N ASP A 119 6.72 26.51 7.16
CA ASP A 119 7.10 27.73 7.87
C ASP A 119 8.35 27.60 8.74
N ASP A 120 8.66 26.39 9.22
CA ASP A 120 9.89 26.12 9.97
C ASP A 120 11.14 25.92 9.07
N GLY A 121 10.96 25.95 7.74
CA GLY A 121 12.02 25.78 6.75
C GLY A 121 12.29 24.32 6.35
N THR A 122 11.57 23.34 6.92
CA THR A 122 11.66 21.94 6.51
C THR A 122 11.04 21.77 5.12
N ARG A 123 11.76 21.07 4.23
CA ARG A 123 11.30 20.78 2.86
C ARG A 123 10.97 19.30 2.70
N PHE A 124 9.79 19.04 2.15
CA PHE A 124 9.33 17.72 1.72
C PHE A 124 9.27 17.70 0.20
N GLU A 125 9.72 16.61 -0.40
CA GLU A 125 9.80 16.49 -1.86
C GLU A 125 9.17 15.19 -2.35
N LYS A 126 8.60 15.24 -3.56
CA LYS A 126 8.16 14.08 -4.32
C LYS A 126 8.75 14.14 -5.71
N GLU A 127 9.45 13.08 -6.08
CA GLU A 127 9.99 12.88 -7.42
C GLU A 127 8.93 12.21 -8.29
N ILE A 128 8.74 12.75 -9.47
CA ILE A 128 7.92 12.21 -10.53
C ILE A 128 8.88 11.83 -11.65
N GLU A 129 9.06 10.54 -11.89
CA GLU A 129 10.01 10.04 -12.88
C GLU A 129 9.64 10.43 -14.32
N SER A 130 8.34 10.55 -14.58
CA SER A 130 7.80 10.86 -15.90
C SER A 130 6.46 11.57 -15.76
N ALA A 131 6.41 12.86 -16.11
CA ALA A 131 5.17 13.61 -16.14
C ALA A 131 4.24 13.07 -17.23
N ALA A 132 3.01 12.78 -16.83
CA ALA A 132 1.94 12.37 -17.72
C ALA A 132 0.64 13.04 -17.31
N PHE A 133 -0.25 13.20 -18.27
CA PHE A 133 -1.62 13.63 -17.98
C PHE A 133 -2.32 12.61 -17.09
N ALA A 134 -3.21 13.10 -16.23
CA ALA A 134 -4.06 12.24 -15.44
C ALA A 134 -4.87 11.30 -16.34
N LEU A 135 -4.89 10.02 -16.00
CA LEU A 135 -5.67 9.02 -16.74
C LEU A 135 -7.16 9.25 -16.51
N GLU A 136 -7.84 9.79 -17.52
CA GLU A 136 -9.30 9.88 -17.54
C GLU A 136 -9.92 8.60 -18.09
N PHE A 137 -10.99 8.13 -17.45
CA PHE A 137 -11.72 6.97 -17.94
C PHE A 137 -12.42 7.30 -19.27
N THR A 138 -11.87 6.78 -20.36
CA THR A 138 -12.44 6.87 -21.70
C THR A 138 -12.69 5.47 -22.26
N LEU A 139 -13.64 5.36 -23.19
CA LEU A 139 -13.91 4.09 -23.86
C LEU A 139 -12.69 3.59 -24.64
N ASP A 140 -11.94 4.51 -25.26
CA ASP A 140 -10.72 4.16 -26.00
C ASP A 140 -9.64 3.60 -25.06
N LEU A 141 -9.44 4.22 -23.89
CA LEU A 141 -8.53 3.72 -22.86
C LEU A 141 -8.96 2.34 -22.34
N ALA A 142 -10.27 2.14 -22.11
CA ALA A 142 -10.80 0.85 -21.68
C ALA A 142 -10.58 -0.25 -22.74
N ILE A 143 -10.80 0.04 -24.02
CA ILE A 143 -10.52 -0.88 -25.13
C ILE A 143 -9.02 -1.17 -25.22
N PHE A 144 -8.19 -0.14 -25.10
CA PHE A 144 -6.74 -0.30 -25.09
C PHE A 144 -6.28 -1.25 -23.98
N PHE A 145 -6.73 -1.05 -22.74
CA PHE A 145 -6.43 -1.96 -21.63
C PHE A 145 -7.01 -3.36 -21.84
N ALA A 146 -8.20 -3.50 -22.45
CA ALA A 146 -8.76 -4.82 -22.78
C ALA A 146 -7.90 -5.57 -23.81
N ILE A 147 -7.34 -4.86 -24.80
CA ILE A 147 -6.40 -5.42 -25.78
C ILE A 147 -5.12 -5.87 -25.07
N ILE A 148 -4.49 -5.00 -24.27
CA ILE A 148 -3.28 -5.34 -23.50
C ILE A 148 -3.54 -6.53 -22.56
N GLY A 149 -4.65 -6.53 -21.84
CA GLY A 149 -5.05 -7.63 -20.97
C GLY A 149 -5.27 -8.94 -21.74
N THR A 150 -5.74 -8.88 -22.99
CA THR A 150 -5.85 -10.06 -23.86
C THR A 150 -4.48 -10.60 -24.24
N TYR A 151 -3.52 -9.72 -24.55
CA TYR A 151 -2.13 -10.09 -24.88
C TYR A 151 -1.36 -10.68 -23.70
N VAL A 152 -1.55 -10.13 -22.49
CA VAL A 152 -0.81 -10.56 -21.30
C VAL A 152 -1.53 -11.70 -20.55
N GLY A 153 -2.86 -11.81 -20.67
CA GLY A 153 -3.66 -12.81 -19.97
C GLY A 153 -4.10 -13.99 -20.85
N ILE A 154 -4.98 -13.72 -21.81
CA ILE A 154 -5.68 -14.78 -22.57
C ILE A 154 -4.73 -15.52 -23.51
N ILE A 155 -3.94 -14.78 -24.30
CA ILE A 155 -3.05 -15.38 -25.31
C ILE A 155 -2.03 -16.35 -24.69
N PRO A 156 -1.31 -16.00 -23.60
CA PRO A 156 -0.36 -16.91 -22.97
C PRO A 156 -1.01 -18.20 -22.46
N VAL A 157 -2.21 -18.10 -21.87
CA VAL A 157 -2.98 -19.26 -21.41
C VAL A 157 -3.35 -20.16 -22.59
N MET A 158 -3.84 -19.59 -23.69
CA MET A 158 -4.18 -20.35 -24.91
C MET A 158 -2.96 -21.05 -25.50
N ILE A 159 -1.80 -20.38 -25.56
CA ILE A 159 -0.55 -21.00 -26.00
C ILE A 159 -0.15 -22.15 -25.07
N GLY A 160 -0.29 -21.98 -23.76
CA GLY A 160 -0.08 -23.07 -22.79
C GLY A 160 -1.02 -24.26 -23.02
N LEU A 161 -2.29 -24.01 -23.33
CA LEU A 161 -3.26 -25.06 -23.65
C LEU A 161 -2.97 -25.80 -24.96
N LEU A 162 -2.34 -25.16 -25.95
CA LEU A 162 -1.89 -25.84 -27.17
C LEU A 162 -0.85 -26.94 -26.88
N TRP A 163 -0.13 -26.85 -25.76
CA TRP A 163 0.83 -27.86 -25.31
C TRP A 163 0.17 -29.01 -24.51
N LEU A 164 -1.10 -28.88 -24.12
CA LEU A 164 -1.84 -29.90 -23.37
C LEU A 164 -1.80 -31.31 -23.99
N PRO A 165 -1.98 -31.54 -25.31
CA PRO A 165 -1.91 -32.87 -25.89
C PRO A 165 -0.52 -33.51 -25.77
N PHE A 166 0.54 -32.69 -25.74
CA PHE A 166 1.90 -33.17 -25.51
C PHE A 166 2.09 -33.56 -24.04
N ILE A 167 1.71 -32.67 -23.11
CA ILE A 167 1.84 -32.89 -21.65
C ILE A 167 1.11 -34.16 -21.20
N ARG A 168 -0.08 -34.43 -21.77
CA ARG A 168 -0.87 -35.64 -21.47
C ARG A 168 -0.17 -36.95 -21.82
N ARG A 169 0.84 -36.94 -22.70
CA ARG A 169 1.58 -38.14 -23.14
C ARG A 169 2.86 -38.39 -22.31
N ILE A 170 3.19 -37.49 -21.40
CA ILE A 170 4.43 -37.56 -20.61
C ILE A 170 4.21 -38.46 -19.37
N SER A 171 5.28 -39.12 -18.90
CA SER A 171 5.25 -39.90 -17.65
C SER A 171 4.84 -39.04 -16.44
N ARG A 172 4.21 -39.67 -15.43
CA ARG A 172 3.72 -39.00 -14.20
C ARG A 172 4.80 -38.17 -13.50
N SER A 173 6.03 -38.68 -13.42
CA SER A 173 7.15 -37.99 -12.75
C SER A 173 7.46 -36.64 -13.41
N LYS A 174 7.51 -36.59 -14.75
CA LYS A 174 7.74 -35.35 -15.49
C LYS A 174 6.54 -34.40 -15.41
N TYR A 175 5.31 -34.93 -15.39
CA TYR A 175 4.11 -34.10 -15.16
C TYR A 175 4.17 -33.37 -13.81
N HIS A 176 4.50 -34.09 -12.73
CA HIS A 176 4.69 -33.47 -11.42
C HIS A 176 5.83 -32.45 -11.39
N PHE A 177 6.92 -32.68 -12.12
CA PHE A 177 7.99 -31.70 -12.28
C PHE A 177 7.47 -30.38 -12.88
N PHE A 178 6.74 -30.44 -14.00
CA PHE A 178 6.17 -29.23 -14.61
C PHE A 178 5.13 -28.55 -13.71
N LEU A 179 4.31 -29.33 -13.00
CA LEU A 179 3.35 -28.78 -12.05
C LEU A 179 4.05 -28.06 -10.89
N ALA A 180 5.09 -28.67 -10.32
CA ALA A 180 5.91 -28.05 -9.30
C ALA A 180 6.60 -26.78 -9.81
N LEU A 181 7.08 -26.78 -11.06
CA LEU A 181 7.63 -25.59 -11.71
C LEU A 181 6.59 -24.47 -11.83
N THR A 182 5.36 -24.79 -12.27
CA THR A 182 4.29 -23.77 -12.37
C THR A 182 3.88 -23.23 -11.01
N VAL A 183 3.78 -24.09 -9.99
CA VAL A 183 3.47 -23.66 -8.62
C VAL A 183 4.60 -22.78 -8.08
N GLY A 184 5.86 -23.16 -8.30
CA GLY A 184 7.02 -22.37 -7.91
C GLY A 184 7.05 -21.00 -8.60
N LEU A 185 6.78 -20.95 -9.90
CA LEU A 185 6.73 -19.70 -10.65
C LEU A 185 5.58 -18.79 -10.18
N LEU A 186 4.40 -19.35 -9.94
CA LEU A 186 3.26 -18.59 -9.42
C LEU A 186 3.53 -18.05 -8.01
N LEU A 187 4.18 -18.84 -7.16
CA LEU A 187 4.58 -18.39 -5.83
C LEU A 187 5.63 -17.28 -5.90
N PHE A 188 6.62 -17.41 -6.80
CA PHE A 188 7.60 -16.37 -7.07
C PHE A 188 6.94 -15.06 -7.50
N LEU A 189 6.04 -15.11 -8.51
CA LEU A 189 5.28 -13.93 -8.96
C LEU A 189 4.38 -13.35 -7.86
N GLY A 190 3.82 -14.21 -7.01
CA GLY A 190 3.03 -13.77 -5.87
C GLY A 190 3.84 -12.98 -4.84
N ILE A 191 5.09 -13.40 -4.57
CA ILE A 191 6.00 -12.67 -3.67
C ILE A 191 6.43 -11.36 -4.30
N ASP A 192 6.86 -11.39 -5.57
CA ASP A 192 7.28 -10.23 -6.35
C ASP A 192 6.18 -9.15 -6.38
N ALA A 193 4.93 -9.55 -6.64
CA ALA A 193 3.80 -8.63 -6.63
C ALA A 193 3.49 -8.04 -5.23
N ILE A 194 3.78 -8.77 -4.14
CA ILE A 194 3.59 -8.25 -2.78
C ILE A 194 4.68 -7.24 -2.43
N GLU A 195 5.93 -7.51 -2.82
CA GLU A 195 7.06 -6.60 -2.64
C GLU A 195 6.82 -5.28 -3.38
N GLU A 196 6.49 -5.36 -4.66
CA GLU A 196 6.13 -4.20 -5.49
C GLU A 196 4.95 -3.42 -4.90
N ALA A 197 3.91 -4.11 -4.42
CA ALA A 197 2.76 -3.45 -3.80
C ALA A 197 3.11 -2.71 -2.50
N ILE A 198 4.10 -3.20 -1.74
CA ILE A 198 4.60 -2.49 -0.55
C ILE A 198 5.39 -1.25 -0.96
N ASP A 199 6.27 -1.36 -1.95
CA ASP A 199 7.10 -0.24 -2.43
C ASP A 199 6.23 0.88 -3.02
N VAL A 200 5.34 0.55 -3.95
CA VAL A 200 4.36 1.50 -4.52
C VAL A 200 3.54 2.16 -3.42
N SER A 201 3.14 1.40 -2.40
CA SER A 201 2.37 1.94 -1.28
C SER A 201 3.20 2.89 -0.41
N ASN A 202 4.48 2.61 -0.19
CA ASN A 202 5.37 3.46 0.62
C ASN A 202 5.70 4.77 -0.11
N GLU A 203 5.81 4.73 -1.43
CA GLU A 203 6.10 5.92 -2.25
C GLU A 203 4.89 6.83 -2.45
N ASN A 204 3.69 6.26 -2.53
CA ASN A 204 2.50 7.00 -2.96
C ASN A 204 1.48 7.27 -1.85
N LEU A 205 1.47 6.47 -0.77
CA LEU A 205 0.54 6.72 0.33
C LEU A 205 1.20 7.53 1.43
N ALA A 206 0.41 8.44 2.01
CA ALA A 206 0.74 9.05 3.29
C ALA A 206 1.04 8.00 4.36
N GLY A 207 2.10 8.22 5.15
CA GLY A 207 2.55 7.31 6.21
C GLY A 207 1.45 6.97 7.23
N SER A 208 0.44 7.84 7.34
CA SER A 208 -0.77 7.62 8.14
C SER A 208 -1.59 6.37 7.77
N PHE A 209 -1.50 5.90 6.53
CA PHE A 209 -2.28 4.76 6.05
C PHE A 209 -1.62 3.40 6.30
N ASN A 210 -0.35 3.37 6.74
CA ASN A 210 0.43 2.15 6.96
C ASN A 210 0.34 1.16 5.78
N GLY A 211 1.11 1.46 4.72
CA GLY A 211 1.08 0.72 3.46
C GLY A 211 1.23 -0.80 3.62
N ILE A 212 2.11 -1.24 4.50
CA ILE A 212 2.36 -2.66 4.77
C ILE A 212 1.09 -3.35 5.31
N LEU A 213 0.43 -2.76 6.31
CA LEU A 213 -0.80 -3.31 6.88
C LEU A 213 -1.94 -3.31 5.86
N LEU A 214 -2.04 -2.26 5.05
CA LEU A 214 -3.03 -2.18 3.97
C LEU A 214 -2.81 -3.30 2.95
N THR A 215 -1.59 -3.45 2.44
CA THR A 215 -1.22 -4.49 1.47
C THR A 215 -1.48 -5.88 2.03
N ALA A 216 -1.06 -6.16 3.28
CA ALA A 216 -1.33 -7.44 3.94
C ALA A 216 -2.83 -7.72 4.05
N THR A 217 -3.63 -6.71 4.40
CA THR A 217 -5.09 -6.83 4.49
C THR A 217 -5.71 -7.15 3.14
N VAL A 218 -5.29 -6.46 2.07
CA VAL A 218 -5.77 -6.68 0.70
C VAL A 218 -5.40 -8.08 0.21
N VAL A 219 -4.19 -8.56 0.50
CA VAL A 219 -3.74 -9.92 0.15
C VAL A 219 -4.62 -10.98 0.82
N VAL A 220 -4.86 -10.85 2.14
CA VAL A 220 -5.70 -11.80 2.89
C VAL A 220 -7.15 -11.78 2.38
N ILE A 221 -7.73 -10.59 2.19
CA ILE A 221 -9.10 -10.45 1.66
C ILE A 221 -9.19 -11.05 0.26
N SER A 222 -8.21 -10.79 -0.61
CA SER A 222 -8.17 -11.36 -1.97
C SER A 222 -8.08 -12.88 -1.94
N PHE A 223 -7.24 -13.46 -1.07
CA PHE A 223 -7.15 -14.91 -0.90
C PHE A 223 -8.49 -15.51 -0.43
N ILE A 224 -9.11 -14.92 0.58
CA ILE A 224 -10.41 -15.38 1.09
C ILE A 224 -11.49 -15.27 0.00
N GLY A 225 -11.51 -14.16 -0.74
CA GLY A 225 -12.45 -13.93 -1.83
C GLY A 225 -12.30 -14.96 -2.96
N LEU A 226 -11.06 -15.24 -3.39
CA LEU A 226 -10.75 -16.25 -4.40
C LEU A 226 -11.07 -17.66 -3.90
N TYR A 227 -10.75 -17.98 -2.65
CA TYR A 227 -11.07 -19.28 -2.06
C TYR A 227 -12.58 -19.53 -2.00
N TYR A 228 -13.34 -18.54 -1.52
CA TYR A 228 -14.80 -18.62 -1.46
C TYR A 228 -15.43 -18.72 -2.86
N ALA A 229 -14.97 -17.90 -3.81
CA ALA A 229 -15.44 -17.99 -5.19
C ALA A 229 -15.13 -19.34 -5.82
N GLY A 230 -13.92 -19.88 -5.57
CA GLY A 230 -13.51 -21.20 -6.02
C GLY A 230 -14.40 -22.32 -5.47
N GLN A 231 -14.66 -22.33 -4.16
CA GLN A 231 -15.56 -23.31 -3.54
C GLN A 231 -16.97 -23.24 -4.13
N LYS A 232 -17.54 -22.03 -4.25
CA LYS A 232 -18.88 -21.84 -4.80
C LYS A 232 -19.02 -22.31 -6.25
N LEU A 233 -17.96 -22.22 -7.05
CA LEU A 233 -17.95 -22.73 -8.42
C LEU A 233 -17.88 -24.26 -8.46
N ILE A 234 -17.13 -24.89 -7.55
CA ILE A 234 -17.07 -26.35 -7.42
C ILE A 234 -18.42 -26.91 -6.99
N ASP A 235 -19.04 -26.35 -5.94
CA ASP A 235 -20.34 -26.79 -5.44
C ASP A 235 -21.44 -26.73 -6.52
N ARG A 236 -21.39 -25.70 -7.38
CA ARG A 236 -22.31 -25.57 -8.51
C ARG A 236 -22.10 -26.65 -9.56
N ALA A 237 -20.85 -26.99 -9.88
CA ALA A 237 -20.52 -28.04 -10.84
C ALA A 237 -20.90 -29.43 -10.33
N ASP A 238 -20.78 -29.68 -9.03
CA ASP A 238 -21.19 -30.95 -8.40
C ASP A 238 -22.71 -31.09 -8.27
N SER A 239 -23.46 -29.97 -8.32
CA SER A 239 -24.92 -29.94 -8.27
C SER A 239 -25.63 -30.04 -9.64
N SER A 240 -24.87 -30.05 -10.75
CA SER A 240 -25.36 -30.14 -12.14
C SER A 240 -25.04 -31.47 -12.78
#